data_AF-A0AA42Z7E0-F1
#
_entry.id   AF-A0AA42Z7E0-F1
#
_cell.length_a   1.000
_cell.length_b   1.000
_cell.length_c   1.000
_cell.angle_alpha   90.00
_cell.angle_beta   90.00
_cell.angle_gamma   90.00
#
_symmetry.space_group_name_H-M   'P 1'
#
loop_
_entity.id
_entity.type
_entity.pdbx_description
1 polymer ?
#
loop_
_entity_poly.entity_id
_entity_poly.type
_entity_poly.pdbx_seq_one_letter_code
_entity_poly.pdbx_strand_id
1 'polypeptide(L)'
;MLDKNGIAKRIAREVKDGYYVNLGIGIPTLVANFVREDIQVEFQSENGVLGMGPFPFDGEEDADIINAGKQTITTLAGASFFDSATSFNMIRGQHVDLTILGAMEVAENGDIANWKIPGK
;
A
#
# COMPACT_ATOMS: atom_id res chain seq x y z
N MET A 1 -5.69 -23.65 -6.34
CA MET A 1 -5.27 -22.62 -5.38
C MET A 1 -4.79 -21.41 -6.18
N LEU A 2 -5.15 -20.18 -5.79
CA LEU A 2 -4.68 -18.98 -6.50
C LEU A 2 -3.17 -18.82 -6.27
N ASP A 3 -2.44 -18.39 -7.30
CA ASP A 3 -1.07 -17.92 -7.16
C ASP A 3 -1.06 -16.46 -6.63
N LYS A 4 0.13 -15.90 -6.39
CA LYS A 4 0.27 -14.52 -5.88
C LYS A 4 -0.48 -13.48 -6.73
N ASN A 5 -0.46 -13.64 -8.06
CA ASN A 5 -1.14 -12.73 -8.98
C ASN A 5 -2.65 -12.94 -8.95
N GLY A 6 -3.12 -14.18 -8.84
CA GLY A 6 -4.54 -14.49 -8.66
C GLY A 6 -5.11 -13.89 -7.37
N ILE A 7 -4.35 -13.94 -6.27
CA ILE A 7 -4.73 -13.30 -5.00
C ILE A 7 -4.80 -11.78 -5.19
N ALA A 8 -3.76 -11.15 -5.75
CA ALA A 8 -3.73 -9.71 -5.99
C ALA A 8 -4.89 -9.24 -6.90
N LYS A 9 -5.16 -9.96 -7.99
CA LYS A 9 -6.31 -9.71 -8.88
C LYS A 9 -7.66 -9.81 -8.17
N ARG A 10 -7.79 -10.75 -7.22
CA ARG A 10 -9.01 -10.85 -6.41
C ARG A 10 -9.15 -9.66 -5.48
N ILE A 11 -8.07 -9.27 -4.78
CA ILE A 11 -8.07 -8.15 -3.84
C ILE A 11 -8.32 -6.81 -4.56
N ALA A 12 -7.81 -6.63 -5.78
CA ALA A 12 -8.01 -5.41 -6.55
C ALA A 12 -9.49 -5.06 -6.82
N ARG A 13 -10.40 -6.05 -6.72
CA ARG A 13 -11.85 -5.83 -6.82
C ARG A 13 -12.45 -5.16 -5.58
N GLU A 14 -11.75 -5.12 -4.46
CA GLU A 14 -12.16 -4.43 -3.23
C GLU A 14 -11.84 -2.93 -3.28
N VAL A 15 -10.97 -2.50 -4.19
CA VAL A 15 -10.65 -1.09 -4.42
C VAL A 15 -11.82 -0.43 -5.16
N LYS A 16 -12.27 0.72 -4.66
CA LYS A 16 -13.37 1.49 -5.24
C LYS A 16 -12.90 2.87 -5.67
N ASP A 17 -13.69 3.48 -6.54
CA ASP A 17 -13.49 4.86 -6.97
C ASP A 17 -13.46 5.82 -5.78
N GLY A 18 -12.47 6.70 -5.76
CA GLY A 18 -12.20 7.69 -4.71
C GLY A 18 -11.49 7.16 -3.46
N TYR A 19 -11.10 5.88 -3.41
CA TYR A 19 -10.45 5.33 -2.21
C TYR A 19 -9.02 5.84 -2.01
N TYR A 20 -8.69 6.10 -0.74
CA TYR A 20 -7.33 6.20 -0.23
C TYR A 20 -6.89 4.83 0.30
N VAL A 21 -5.83 4.26 -0.31
CA VAL A 21 -5.42 2.87 -0.06
C VAL A 21 -3.99 2.82 0.48
N ASN A 22 -3.79 2.10 1.59
CA ASN A 22 -2.47 1.72 2.08
C ASN A 22 -2.16 0.26 1.73
N LEU A 23 -0.99 0.02 1.15
CA LEU A 23 -0.55 -1.31 0.69
C LEU A 23 0.71 -1.76 1.44
N GLY A 24 0.60 -2.89 2.15
CA GLY A 24 1.75 -3.58 2.73
C GLY A 24 2.67 -4.21 1.66
N ILE A 25 3.87 -4.61 2.07
CA ILE A 25 4.87 -5.19 1.16
C ILE A 25 4.43 -6.59 0.70
N GLY A 26 4.71 -6.94 -0.57
CA GLY A 26 4.54 -8.28 -1.12
C GLY A 26 3.32 -8.40 -2.04
N ILE A 27 2.39 -9.30 -1.73
CA ILE A 27 1.13 -9.43 -2.50
C ILE A 27 0.33 -8.11 -2.52
N PRO A 28 0.23 -7.32 -1.43
CA PRO A 28 -0.55 -6.09 -1.46
C PRO A 28 0.01 -5.05 -2.45
N THR A 29 1.32 -4.86 -2.58
CA THR A 29 1.87 -3.95 -3.61
C THR A 29 1.53 -4.38 -5.03
N LEU A 30 1.35 -5.68 -5.30
CA LEU A 30 0.90 -6.16 -6.61
C LEU A 30 -0.55 -5.76 -6.92
N VAL A 31 -1.37 -5.44 -5.92
CA VAL A 31 -2.78 -5.06 -6.11
C VAL A 31 -2.89 -3.81 -6.99
N ALA A 32 -1.99 -2.84 -6.83
CA ALA A 32 -1.95 -1.62 -7.62
C ALA A 32 -1.92 -1.90 -9.14
N ASN A 33 -1.23 -2.96 -9.57
CA ASN A 33 -1.12 -3.34 -10.99
C ASN A 33 -2.40 -3.96 -11.57
N PHE A 34 -3.40 -4.27 -10.75
CA PHE A 34 -4.66 -4.90 -11.16
C PHE A 34 -5.89 -4.05 -10.82
N VAL A 35 -5.69 -2.85 -10.28
CA VAL A 35 -6.78 -1.89 -10.08
C VAL A 35 -7.34 -1.51 -11.44
N ARG A 36 -8.67 -1.32 -11.50
CA ARG A 36 -9.33 -0.92 -12.73
C ARG A 36 -8.87 0.47 -13.15
N GLU A 37 -8.72 0.69 -14.45
CA GLU A 37 -8.27 1.97 -15.00
C GLU A 37 -9.40 3.02 -15.07
N ASP A 38 -10.65 2.62 -14.84
CA ASP A 38 -11.83 3.49 -14.90
C ASP A 38 -12.25 4.09 -13.54
N ILE A 39 -11.36 4.02 -12.55
CA ILE A 39 -11.56 4.59 -11.22
C ILE A 39 -10.36 5.46 -10.81
N GLN A 40 -10.60 6.42 -9.92
CA GLN A 40 -9.57 7.20 -9.25
C GLN A 40 -9.22 6.54 -7.92
N VAL A 41 -7.93 6.30 -7.66
CA VAL A 41 -7.44 5.74 -6.41
C VAL A 41 -6.15 6.45 -6.01
N GLU A 42 -6.00 6.74 -4.73
CA GLU A 42 -4.81 7.36 -4.19
C GLU A 42 -4.07 6.37 -3.29
N PHE A 43 -2.80 6.10 -3.59
CA PHE A 43 -1.98 5.21 -2.76
C PHE A 43 -1.21 6.02 -1.72
N GLN A 44 -1.41 5.64 -0.46
CA GLN A 44 -0.76 6.23 0.71
C GLN A 44 0.42 5.36 1.15
N SER A 45 1.56 5.99 1.39
CA SER A 45 2.74 5.37 2.01
C SER A 45 3.00 5.97 3.38
N GLU A 46 3.15 5.11 4.40
CA GLU A 46 3.22 5.49 5.82
C GLU A 46 4.41 6.41 6.16
N ASN A 47 5.45 6.45 5.33
CA ASN A 47 6.59 7.35 5.48
C ASN A 47 6.33 8.79 4.99
N GLY A 48 5.11 9.13 4.58
CA GLY A 48 4.72 10.52 4.35
C GLY A 48 4.37 10.90 2.93
N VAL A 49 3.85 9.96 2.12
CA VAL A 49 3.47 10.21 0.72
C VAL A 49 2.00 9.85 0.50
N LEU A 50 1.26 10.71 -0.19
CA LEU A 50 -0.04 10.42 -0.75
C LEU A 50 0.00 10.67 -2.26
N GLY A 51 -0.48 9.74 -3.06
CA GLY A 51 -0.30 9.74 -4.51
C GLY A 51 0.97 9.03 -4.96
N MET A 52 1.31 7.92 -4.29
CA MET A 52 2.42 7.05 -4.68
C MET A 52 2.19 6.46 -6.08
N GLY A 53 3.17 6.61 -6.97
CA GLY A 53 3.19 6.06 -8.32
C GLY A 53 3.93 4.72 -8.43
N PRO A 54 4.16 4.22 -9.67
CA PRO A 54 4.94 3.01 -9.91
C PRO A 54 6.43 3.20 -9.57
N PHE A 55 7.19 2.11 -9.66
CA PHE A 55 8.66 2.18 -9.62
C PHE A 55 9.21 3.07 -10.74
N PRO A 56 10.27 3.85 -10.49
CA PRO A 56 10.95 4.62 -11.53
C PRO A 56 11.59 3.70 -12.57
N PHE A 57 11.86 4.24 -13.76
CA PHE A 57 12.73 3.56 -14.72
C PHE A 57 14.19 3.61 -14.27
N ASP A 58 15.01 2.68 -14.77
CA ASP A 58 16.45 2.65 -14.48
C ASP A 58 17.11 4.01 -14.84
N GLY A 59 17.74 4.64 -13.86
CA GLY A 59 18.39 5.95 -13.97
C GLY A 59 17.51 7.15 -13.56
N GLU A 60 16.22 6.93 -13.28
CA GLU A 60 15.30 7.95 -12.76
C GLU A 60 15.05 7.83 -11.25
N GLU A 61 15.85 7.02 -10.55
CA GLU A 61 15.70 6.81 -9.13
C GLU A 61 16.08 8.06 -8.31
N ASP A 62 15.23 8.40 -7.34
CA ASP A 62 15.51 9.42 -6.34
C ASP A 62 15.55 8.78 -4.95
N ALA A 63 16.68 8.93 -4.25
CA ALA A 63 16.88 8.35 -2.92
C ALA A 63 15.99 8.99 -1.84
N ASP A 64 15.49 10.20 -2.08
CA ASP A 64 14.57 10.89 -1.18
C ASP A 64 13.12 10.44 -1.39
N ILE A 65 12.81 9.78 -2.52
CA ILE A 65 11.47 9.35 -2.89
C ILE A 65 11.36 7.82 -2.80
N ILE A 66 11.07 7.34 -1.59
CA ILE A 66 10.91 5.91 -1.30
C ILE A 66 9.55 5.57 -0.71
N ASN A 67 9.12 4.32 -0.86
CA ASN A 67 7.96 3.78 -0.17
C ASN A 67 8.30 3.22 1.24
N ALA A 68 7.30 2.75 1.97
CA ALA A 68 7.44 2.10 3.28
C ALA A 68 8.41 0.89 3.27
N GLY A 69 8.54 0.22 2.12
CA GLY A 69 9.45 -0.89 1.86
C GLY A 69 10.88 -0.49 1.51
N LYS A 70 11.23 0.80 1.55
CA LYS A 70 12.55 1.36 1.23
C LYS A 70 12.96 1.11 -0.22
N GLN A 71 11.97 1.02 -1.11
CA GLN A 71 12.16 0.97 -2.56
C GLN A 71 11.89 2.37 -3.13
N THR A 72 12.69 2.79 -4.11
CA THR A 72 12.47 4.04 -4.84
C THR A 72 11.16 3.97 -5.61
N ILE A 73 10.40 5.06 -5.60
CA ILE A 73 9.08 5.15 -6.27
C ILE A 73 8.97 6.48 -7.02
N THR A 74 8.00 6.56 -7.91
CA THR A 74 7.56 7.83 -8.53
C THR A 74 6.34 8.38 -7.79
N THR A 75 5.93 9.60 -8.14
CA THR A 75 4.68 10.20 -7.65
C THR A 75 3.74 10.50 -8.80
N LEU A 76 2.43 10.39 -8.53
CA LEU A 76 1.39 10.78 -9.48
C LEU A 76 1.13 12.29 -9.40
N ALA A 77 0.49 12.84 -10.43
CA ALA A 77 0.07 14.25 -10.43
C ALA A 77 -0.89 14.51 -9.25
N GLY A 78 -0.63 15.56 -8.48
CA GLY A 78 -1.40 15.88 -7.27
C GLY A 78 -0.87 15.22 -5.99
N ALA A 79 0.23 14.46 -6.06
CA ALA A 79 0.86 13.89 -4.87
C ALA A 79 1.26 14.95 -3.84
N SER A 80 1.26 14.54 -2.58
CA SER A 80 1.63 15.39 -1.44
C SER A 80 2.57 14.66 -0.49
N PHE A 81 3.43 15.46 0.15
CA PHE A 81 4.38 15.00 1.15
C PHE A 81 4.03 15.60 2.52
N PHE A 82 4.20 14.82 3.57
CA PHE A 82 3.91 15.22 4.95
C PHE A 82 4.81 14.46 5.93
N ASP A 83 4.96 15.01 7.13
CA ASP A 83 5.73 14.35 8.19
C ASP A 83 5.06 13.05 8.68
N SER A 84 5.84 12.20 9.35
CA SER A 84 5.34 10.94 9.89
C SER A 84 4.21 11.14 10.91
N ALA A 85 4.20 12.24 11.67
CA ALA A 85 3.15 12.49 12.65
C ALA A 85 1.79 12.68 11.95
N THR A 86 1.77 13.45 10.87
CA THR A 86 0.62 13.69 10.00
C THR A 86 0.21 12.41 9.28
N SER A 87 1.17 11.65 8.74
CA SER A 87 0.92 10.35 8.10
C SER A 87 0.18 9.39 9.03
N PHE A 88 0.71 9.19 10.24
CA PHE A 88 0.07 8.32 11.21
C PHE A 88 -1.23 8.90 11.80
N ASN A 89 -1.41 10.23 11.79
CA ASN A 89 -2.71 10.83 12.13
C ASN A 89 -3.76 10.55 11.06
N MET A 90 -3.40 10.58 9.78
CA MET A 90 -4.27 10.15 8.67
C MET A 90 -4.71 8.69 8.86
N ILE A 91 -3.74 7.79 9.12
CA ILE A 91 -4.00 6.36 9.32
C ILE A 91 -4.87 6.12 10.57
N ARG A 92 -4.45 6.63 11.75
CA ARG A 92 -5.19 6.43 13.02
C ARG A 92 -6.54 7.13 13.05
N GLY A 93 -6.66 8.26 12.35
CA GLY A 93 -7.90 9.03 12.21
C GLY A 93 -8.90 8.41 11.25
N GLN A 94 -8.61 7.22 10.69
CA GLN A 94 -9.48 6.51 9.75
C GLN A 94 -9.75 7.31 8.47
N HIS A 95 -8.76 8.08 8.01
CA HIS A 95 -8.81 8.80 6.73
C HIS A 95 -8.27 7.96 5.56
N VAL A 96 -7.88 6.71 5.81
CA VAL A 96 -7.51 5.71 4.79
C VAL A 96 -8.67 4.72 4.69
N ASP A 97 -9.27 4.59 3.50
CA ASP A 97 -10.47 3.78 3.27
C ASP A 97 -10.20 2.27 3.29
N LEU A 98 -9.00 1.86 2.86
CA LEU A 98 -8.62 0.46 2.73
C LEU A 98 -7.15 0.23 3.04
N THR A 99 -6.87 -0.71 3.94
CA THR A 99 -5.51 -1.20 4.22
C THR A 99 -5.42 -2.67 3.84
N ILE A 100 -4.43 -3.01 3.00
CA ILE A 100 -4.19 -4.38 2.57
C ILE A 100 -2.81 -4.82 3.07
N LEU A 101 -2.77 -5.84 3.92
CA LEU A 101 -1.53 -6.33 4.54
C LEU A 101 -1.44 -7.86 4.47
N GLY A 102 -0.21 -8.37 4.56
CA GLY A 102 0.04 -9.79 4.78
C GLY A 102 -0.13 -10.19 6.24
N ALA A 103 -0.49 -11.46 6.47
CA ALA A 103 -0.56 -12.07 7.79
C ALA A 103 0.09 -13.46 7.77
N MET A 104 0.69 -13.85 8.90
CA MET A 104 1.12 -15.24 9.12
C MET A 104 -0.08 -16.08 9.53
N GLU A 105 -0.89 -15.55 10.45
CA GLU A 105 -2.11 -16.18 10.95
C GLU A 105 -3.22 -15.13 11.12
N VAL A 106 -4.46 -15.54 10.89
CA VAL A 106 -5.68 -14.76 11.15
C VAL A 106 -6.63 -15.64 11.93
N ALA A 107 -7.10 -15.16 13.08
CA ALA A 107 -8.05 -15.88 13.92
C ALA A 107 -9.50 -15.65 13.45
N GLU A 108 -10.42 -16.54 13.83
CA GLU A 108 -11.84 -16.45 13.45
C GLU A 108 -12.52 -15.15 13.93
N ASN A 109 -12.06 -14.60 15.06
CA ASN A 109 -12.54 -13.32 15.61
C ASN A 109 -11.91 -12.08 14.93
N GLY A 110 -11.01 -12.27 13.96
CA GLY A 110 -10.35 -11.18 13.25
C GLY A 110 -9.00 -10.73 13.82
N ASP A 111 -8.48 -11.38 14.87
CA ASP A 111 -7.13 -11.06 15.35
C ASP A 111 -6.07 -11.42 14.29
N ILE A 112 -5.04 -10.58 14.18
CA ILE A 112 -3.97 -10.74 13.19
C ILE A 112 -2.61 -10.96 13.86
N ALA A 113 -1.80 -11.88 13.33
CA ALA A 113 -0.41 -12.08 13.72
C ALA A 113 0.49 -11.97 12.49
N ASN A 114 1.36 -10.94 12.45
CA ASN A 114 2.19 -10.67 11.28
C ASN A 114 3.56 -10.03 11.57
N TRP A 115 3.94 -9.82 12.83
CA TRP A 115 5.12 -8.99 13.17
C TRP A 115 6.28 -9.74 13.85
N LYS A 116 6.04 -10.90 14.48
CA LYS A 116 7.07 -11.62 15.23
C LYS A 116 6.75 -13.10 15.40
N ILE A 117 7.79 -13.92 15.33
CA ILE A 117 7.80 -15.31 15.79
C ILE A 117 8.85 -15.39 16.91
N PRO A 118 8.48 -15.54 18.19
CA PRO A 118 9.46 -15.55 19.28
C PRO A 118 10.55 -16.61 19.09
N GLY A 119 11.82 -16.19 19.16
CA GLY A 119 12.97 -17.08 18.97
C GLY A 119 13.34 -17.38 17.51
N LYS A 120 12.70 -16.72 16.54
CA LYS A 120 13.11 -16.66 15.14
C LYS A 120 13.29 -15.22 14.69
#